data_AF-A0A954INT0-F1
#
_entry.id   AF-A0A954INT0-F1
#
_cell.length_a   1.000
_cell.length_b   1.000
_cell.length_c   1.000
_cell.angle_alpha   90.00
_cell.angle_beta   90.00
_cell.angle_gamma   90.00
#
_symmetry.space_group_name_H-M   'P 1'
#
loop_
_entity.id
_entity.type
_entity.pdbx_description
1 polymer ?
#
loop_
_entity_poly.entity_id
_entity_poly.type
_entity_poly.pdbx_seq_one_letter_code
_entity_poly.pdbx_strand_id
1 'polypeptide(L)'
;MSGSISLHELHQRLLADDPTVPAEIATKLFNSLCDDLRRKFPGRQFHDLVNHATEDALISYFKQPEQYDPAKSDLQAYLRMSALGDLRNALRSERNRQEKFQTGVELSQFAGKEVTEGDDSLTTLQTKELREEIRQLFP
;
A
#
# COMPACT_ATOMS: atom_id res chain seq x y z
N MET A 1 -10.59 0.16 -33.99
CA MET A 1 -10.05 -1.14 -33.52
C MET A 1 -8.96 -0.82 -32.50
N SER A 2 -9.29 -0.74 -31.21
CA SER A 2 -8.24 -0.59 -30.19
C SER A 2 -7.63 -1.96 -29.95
N GLY A 3 -6.47 -2.23 -30.54
CA GLY A 3 -5.62 -3.32 -30.07
C GLY A 3 -5.29 -3.03 -28.61
N SER A 4 -5.75 -3.88 -27.69
CA SER A 4 -5.39 -3.74 -26.29
C SER A 4 -3.90 -3.98 -26.16
N ILE A 5 -3.13 -2.93 -25.88
CA ILE A 5 -1.69 -3.00 -25.65
C ILE A 5 -1.43 -3.95 -24.47
N SER A 6 -0.48 -4.87 -24.66
CA SER A 6 -0.14 -5.86 -23.63
C SER A 6 0.69 -5.24 -22.49
N LEU A 7 0.65 -5.83 -21.29
CA LEU A 7 1.50 -5.36 -20.17
C LEU A 7 3.00 -5.49 -20.49
N HIS A 8 3.37 -6.48 -21.30
CA HIS A 8 4.76 -6.64 -21.74
C HIS A 8 5.19 -5.49 -22.65
N GLU A 9 4.33 -5.09 -23.60
CA GLU A 9 4.60 -3.96 -24.50
C GLU A 9 4.65 -2.63 -23.74
N LEU A 10 3.75 -2.44 -22.77
CA LEU A 10 3.85 -1.30 -21.86
C LEU A 10 5.17 -1.30 -21.09
N HIS A 11 5.60 -2.45 -20.55
CA HIS A 11 6.90 -2.53 -19.87
C HIS A 11 8.08 -2.16 -20.81
N GLN A 12 8.08 -2.63 -22.05
CA GLN A 12 9.13 -2.26 -23.02
C GLN A 12 9.12 -0.75 -23.34
N ARG A 13 7.93 -0.15 -23.52
CA ARG A 13 7.80 1.31 -23.71
C ARG A 13 8.25 2.10 -22.48
N LEU A 14 8.00 1.58 -21.27
CA LEU A 14 8.47 2.18 -20.02
C LEU A 14 10.01 2.18 -19.96
N LEU A 15 10.66 1.08 -20.35
CA LEU A 15 12.11 1.01 -20.44
C LEU A 15 12.69 1.95 -21.52
N ALA A 16 11.90 2.32 -22.51
CA ALA A 16 12.24 3.32 -23.52
C ALA A 16 11.95 4.77 -23.07
N ASP A 17 11.66 4.99 -21.78
CA ASP A 17 11.39 6.29 -21.15
C ASP A 17 10.16 7.01 -21.73
N ASP A 18 9.16 6.27 -22.20
CA ASP A 18 7.89 6.84 -22.65
C ASP A 18 7.08 7.40 -21.46
N PRO A 19 6.85 8.73 -21.39
CA PRO A 19 6.26 9.38 -20.23
C PRO A 19 4.77 9.09 -20.05
N THR A 20 4.11 8.50 -21.05
CA THR A 20 2.67 8.21 -21.00
C THR A 20 2.36 6.84 -20.37
N VAL A 21 3.34 5.94 -20.38
CA VAL A 21 3.18 4.55 -19.97
C VAL A 21 2.85 4.36 -18.49
N PRO A 22 3.43 5.11 -17.53
CA PRO A 22 3.05 4.98 -16.12
C PRO A 22 1.54 5.16 -15.89
N ALA A 23 0.93 6.15 -16.55
CA ALA A 23 -0.50 6.40 -16.46
C ALA A 23 -1.33 5.29 -17.11
N GLU A 24 -0.89 4.73 -18.24
CA GLU A 24 -1.53 3.59 -18.91
C GLU A 24 -1.52 2.34 -18.01
N ILE A 25 -0.37 2.02 -17.42
CA ILE A 25 -0.21 0.87 -16.51
C ILE A 25 -1.06 1.06 -15.26
N ALA A 26 -1.00 2.23 -14.62
CA ALA A 26 -1.78 2.53 -13.42
C ALA A 26 -3.29 2.40 -13.68
N THR A 27 -3.79 2.99 -14.76
CA THR A 27 -5.20 2.89 -15.15
C THR A 27 -5.64 1.43 -15.35
N LYS A 28 -4.77 0.60 -15.93
CA LYS A 28 -5.08 -0.79 -16.25
C LYS A 28 -5.00 -1.73 -15.05
N LEU A 29 -4.10 -1.48 -14.10
CA LEU A 29 -3.78 -2.42 -13.02
C LEU A 29 -4.26 -1.98 -11.63
N PHE A 30 -4.36 -0.68 -11.35
CA PHE A 30 -4.59 -0.19 -9.99
C PHE A 30 -5.82 -0.80 -9.32
N ASN A 31 -6.99 -0.69 -9.96
CA ASN A 31 -8.24 -1.23 -9.40
C ASN A 31 -8.18 -2.75 -9.24
N SER A 32 -7.62 -3.47 -10.22
CA SER A 32 -7.50 -4.93 -10.13
C SER A 32 -6.58 -5.38 -8.99
N LEU A 33 -5.49 -4.66 -8.75
CA LEU A 33 -4.58 -4.93 -7.64
C LEU A 33 -5.27 -4.65 -6.29
N CYS A 34 -5.91 -3.49 -6.16
CA CYS A 34 -6.67 -3.12 -4.96
C CYS A 34 -7.74 -4.17 -4.65
N ASP A 35 -8.50 -4.64 -5.65
CA ASP A 35 -9.52 -5.67 -5.46
C ASP A 35 -8.92 -7.00 -5.00
N ASP A 36 -7.79 -7.41 -5.57
CA ASP A 36 -7.07 -8.63 -5.18
C ASP A 36 -6.53 -8.60 -3.75
N LEU A 37 -6.17 -7.41 -3.25
CA LEU A 37 -5.74 -7.17 -1.89
C LEU A 37 -6.93 -7.08 -0.93
N ARG A 38 -8.00 -6.37 -1.29
CA ARG A 38 -9.24 -6.28 -0.49
C ARG A 38 -9.91 -7.64 -0.29
N ARG A 39 -9.80 -8.57 -1.25
CA ARG A 39 -10.25 -9.96 -1.04
C ARG A 39 -9.51 -10.67 0.09
N LYS A 40 -8.23 -10.34 0.32
CA LYS A 40 -7.42 -10.88 1.41
C LYS A 40 -7.59 -10.08 2.71
N PHE A 41 -7.89 -8.79 2.60
CA PHE A 41 -8.06 -7.85 3.70
C PHE A 41 -9.41 -7.12 3.56
N PRO A 42 -10.54 -7.79 3.85
CA PRO A 42 -11.88 -7.27 3.55
C PRO A 42 -12.37 -6.17 4.50
N GLY A 43 -11.68 -5.94 5.62
CA GLY A 43 -12.03 -4.87 6.56
C GLY A 43 -11.93 -3.49 5.92
N ARG A 44 -12.98 -2.67 6.06
CA ARG A 44 -13.05 -1.32 5.46
C ARG A 44 -11.88 -0.43 5.86
N GLN A 45 -11.42 -0.60 7.08
CA GLN A 45 -10.28 0.09 7.66
C GLN A 45 -8.93 -0.23 6.99
N PHE A 46 -8.83 -1.31 6.23
CA PHE A 46 -7.66 -1.62 5.41
C PHE A 46 -7.71 -0.99 4.03
N HIS A 47 -8.83 -0.38 3.62
CA HIS A 47 -8.98 0.13 2.25
C HIS A 47 -7.93 1.19 1.91
N ASP A 48 -7.67 2.13 2.82
CA ASP A 48 -6.68 3.18 2.60
C ASP A 48 -5.25 2.61 2.58
N LEU A 49 -4.94 1.66 3.48
CA LEU A 49 -3.66 0.95 3.46
C LEU A 49 -3.46 0.13 2.19
N VAL A 50 -4.51 -0.49 1.66
CA VAL A 50 -4.48 -1.22 0.39
C VAL A 50 -4.22 -0.27 -0.77
N ASN A 51 -4.89 0.88 -0.81
CA ASN A 51 -4.68 1.89 -1.86
C ASN A 51 -3.23 2.36 -1.82
N HIS A 52 -2.72 2.78 -0.65
CA HIS A 52 -1.35 3.24 -0.50
C HIS A 52 -0.32 2.17 -0.84
N ALA A 53 -0.48 0.94 -0.36
CA ALA A 53 0.44 -0.15 -0.72
C ALA A 53 0.45 -0.45 -2.24
N THR A 54 -0.69 -0.26 -2.91
CA THR A 54 -0.79 -0.42 -4.36
C THR A 54 -0.13 0.74 -5.11
N GLU A 55 -0.34 1.98 -4.64
CA GLU A 55 0.32 3.18 -5.16
C GLU A 55 1.85 3.06 -5.02
N ASP A 56 2.33 2.70 -3.84
CA ASP A 56 3.75 2.55 -3.54
C ASP A 56 4.40 1.47 -4.39
N ALA A 57 3.73 0.33 -4.61
CA ALA A 57 4.21 -0.73 -5.48
C ALA A 57 4.33 -0.27 -6.94
N LEU A 58 3.33 0.45 -7.45
CA LEU A 58 3.37 1.01 -8.81
C LEU A 58 4.47 2.07 -8.95
N ILE A 59 4.55 3.02 -8.01
CA ILE A 59 5.57 4.07 -8.01
C ILE A 59 6.97 3.47 -7.93
N SER A 60 7.18 2.48 -7.06
CA SER A 60 8.47 1.79 -6.92
C SER A 60 8.87 1.10 -8.22
N TYR A 61 7.91 0.41 -8.86
CA TYR A 61 8.13 -0.18 -10.18
C TYR A 61 8.43 0.87 -11.26
N PHE A 62 7.72 2.00 -11.30
CA PHE A 62 7.99 3.06 -12.30
C PHE A 62 9.34 3.74 -12.11
N LYS A 63 9.85 3.82 -10.88
CA LYS A 63 11.18 4.36 -10.59
C LYS A 63 12.32 3.43 -11.00
N GLN A 64 12.10 2.12 -10.93
CA GLN A 64 13.11 1.09 -11.18
C GLN A 64 12.50 -0.07 -11.99
N PRO A 65 12.02 0.19 -13.22
CA PRO A 65 11.33 -0.82 -14.02
C PRO A 65 12.21 -2.02 -14.38
N GLU A 66 13.54 -1.84 -14.42
CA GLU A 66 14.53 -2.87 -14.72
C GLU A 66 14.61 -4.00 -13.68
N GLN A 67 14.04 -3.82 -12.48
CA GLN A 67 14.00 -4.87 -11.47
C GLN A 67 12.96 -5.95 -11.76
N TYR A 68 11.95 -5.61 -12.56
CA TYR A 68 10.96 -6.58 -12.99
C TYR A 68 11.58 -7.52 -14.03
N ASP A 69 11.47 -8.82 -13.77
CA ASP A 69 11.93 -9.89 -14.65
C ASP A 69 10.72 -10.61 -15.25
N PRO A 70 10.38 -10.37 -16.53
CA PRO A 70 9.26 -11.02 -17.21
C PRO A 70 9.38 -12.54 -17.31
N ALA A 71 10.57 -13.12 -17.13
CA ALA A 71 10.76 -14.57 -17.19
C ALA A 71 10.32 -15.27 -15.89
N LYS A 72 10.23 -14.55 -14.78
CA LYS A 72 9.86 -15.11 -13.46
C LYS A 72 8.36 -15.08 -13.18
N SER A 73 7.68 -14.02 -13.60
CA SER A 73 6.24 -13.83 -13.38
C SER A 73 5.69 -12.75 -14.30
N ASP A 74 4.38 -12.73 -14.51
CA ASP A 74 3.74 -11.57 -15.15
C ASP A 74 3.77 -10.33 -14.25
N LEU A 75 3.62 -9.14 -14.86
CA LEU A 75 3.73 -7.85 -14.19
C LEU A 75 2.66 -7.67 -13.10
N GLN A 76 1.45 -8.18 -13.30
CA GLN A 76 0.38 -8.06 -12.32
C GLN A 76 0.70 -8.90 -11.08
N ALA A 77 1.17 -10.13 -11.25
CA ALA A 77 1.61 -10.99 -10.17
C ALA A 77 2.79 -10.38 -9.40
N TYR A 78 3.77 -9.83 -10.12
CA TYR A 78 4.90 -9.11 -9.52
C TYR A 78 4.43 -7.94 -8.64
N LEU A 79 3.62 -7.03 -9.19
CA LEU A 79 3.12 -5.86 -8.46
C LEU A 79 2.23 -6.26 -7.28
N ARG A 80 1.42 -7.31 -7.43
CA ARG A 80 0.61 -7.86 -6.35
C ARG A 80 1.49 -8.36 -5.19
N MET A 81 2.60 -9.01 -5.49
CA MET A 81 3.54 -9.47 -4.44
C MET A 81 4.21 -8.29 -3.74
N SER A 82 4.63 -7.26 -4.49
CA SER A 82 5.20 -6.04 -3.92
C SER A 82 4.21 -5.36 -2.98
N ALA A 83 3.01 -5.03 -3.48
CA ALA A 83 1.97 -4.35 -2.70
C ALA A 83 1.55 -5.17 -1.47
N LEU A 84 1.51 -6.51 -1.57
CA LEU A 84 1.23 -7.36 -0.42
C LEU A 84 2.35 -7.29 0.64
N GLY A 85 3.61 -7.21 0.21
CA GLY A 85 4.75 -7.00 1.10
C GLY A 85 4.64 -5.66 1.83
N ASP A 86 4.38 -4.59 1.09
CA ASP A 86 4.24 -3.23 1.61
C ASP A 86 3.07 -3.13 2.59
N LEU A 87 1.91 -3.70 2.25
CA LEU A 87 0.76 -3.75 3.14
C LEU A 87 1.07 -4.49 4.45
N ARG A 88 1.76 -5.63 4.39
CA ARG A 88 2.16 -6.38 5.59
C ARG A 88 3.14 -5.60 6.46
N ASN A 89 4.06 -4.85 5.84
CA ASN A 89 4.99 -3.99 6.55
C ASN A 89 4.25 -2.83 7.23
N ALA A 90 3.28 -2.22 6.55
CA ALA A 90 2.44 -1.15 7.11
C ALA A 90 1.62 -1.65 8.32
N LEU A 91 0.95 -2.79 8.19
CA LEU A 91 0.17 -3.41 9.28
C LEU A 91 1.04 -3.79 10.48
N ARG A 92 2.26 -4.30 10.24
CA ARG A 92 3.22 -4.62 11.31
C ARG A 92 3.71 -3.34 12.01
N SER A 93 3.98 -2.28 11.26
CA SER A 93 4.39 -0.98 11.81
C SER A 93 3.30 -0.41 12.71
N GLU A 94 2.05 -0.47 12.25
CA GLU A 94 0.88 -0.01 13.01
C GLU A 94 0.72 -0.80 14.31
N ARG A 95 0.83 -2.14 14.26
CA ARG A 95 0.82 -2.99 15.47
C ARG A 95 1.92 -2.60 16.47
N ASN A 96 3.15 -2.44 15.99
CA ASN A 96 4.29 -2.11 16.86
C ASN A 96 4.14 -0.71 17.48
N ARG A 97 3.59 0.26 16.74
CA ARG A 97 3.26 1.57 17.28
C ARG A 97 2.21 1.45 18.39
N GLN A 98 1.18 0.64 18.17
CA GLN A 98 0.12 0.39 19.16
C GLN A 98 0.60 -0.33 20.42
N GLU A 99 1.57 -1.26 20.32
CA GLU A 99 2.19 -1.91 21.47
C GLU A 99 3.05 -0.92 22.28
N LYS A 100 3.82 -0.06 21.62
CA LYS A 100 4.60 1.00 22.28
C LYS A 100 3.72 1.99 23.05
N PHE A 101 2.55 2.34 22.52
CA PHE A 101 1.57 3.15 23.23
C PHE A 101 0.98 2.46 24.48
N GLN A 102 0.95 1.13 24.52
CA GLN A 102 0.47 0.37 25.69
C GLN A 102 1.54 0.19 26.78
N THR A 103 2.81 0.14 26.41
CA THR A 103 3.93 -0.10 27.34
C THR A 103 4.65 1.19 27.77
N GLY A 104 4.34 2.34 27.18
CA GLY A 104 5.08 3.59 27.39
C GLY A 104 4.20 4.81 27.67
N VAL A 105 3.49 4.81 28.80
CA VAL A 105 3.10 6.07 29.48
C VAL A 105 3.95 6.22 30.75
N GLU A 106 5.27 6.16 30.59
CA GLU A 106 6.18 6.95 31.40
C GLU A 106 6.44 8.22 30.59
N LEU A 107 5.76 9.30 30.98
CA LEU A 107 5.87 10.64 30.39
C LEU A 107 7.29 11.20 30.59
N SER A 108 8.25 10.83 29.75
CA SER A 108 9.47 11.61 29.61
C SER A 108 9.29 12.65 28.51
N GLN A 109 8.97 13.87 28.96
CA GLN A 109 8.96 15.12 28.21
C GLN A 109 10.13 15.21 27.21
N PHE A 110 9.83 15.29 25.92
CA PHE A 110 10.69 15.99 24.98
C PHE A 110 9.85 16.82 24.00
N ALA A 111 9.73 18.09 24.39
CA ALA A 111 9.64 19.31 23.59
C ALA A 111 9.22 19.22 22.10
N GLY A 112 8.07 19.84 21.80
CA GLY A 112 7.93 20.82 20.73
C GLY A 112 7.39 20.34 19.38
N LYS A 113 6.07 20.50 19.15
CA LYS A 113 5.51 21.58 18.31
C LYS A 113 3.97 21.53 18.38
N GLU A 114 3.39 22.65 18.72
CA GLU A 114 1.96 22.95 18.77
C GLU A 114 1.36 23.05 17.35
N VAL A 115 0.31 22.27 17.05
CA VAL A 115 -0.77 22.65 16.10
C VAL A 115 -2.09 21.98 16.54
N THR A 116 -2.90 22.81 17.17
CA THR A 116 -4.37 22.99 17.11
C THR A 116 -5.33 21.79 17.05
N GLU A 117 -6.22 21.81 18.06
CA GLU A 117 -7.39 20.98 18.31
C GLU A 117 -8.36 20.85 17.13
N GLY A 118 -8.78 19.61 16.90
CA GLY A 118 -9.90 19.24 16.04
C GLY A 118 -10.43 17.85 16.42
N ASP A 119 -11.36 17.83 17.37
CA ASP A 119 -12.28 16.73 17.72
C ASP A 119 -11.74 15.28 17.63
N ASP A 120 -11.06 14.86 18.70
CA ASP A 120 -10.28 13.62 18.82
C ASP A 120 -11.12 12.34 19.09
N SER A 121 -12.44 12.45 18.94
CA SER A 121 -13.38 11.36 19.25
C SER A 121 -13.49 10.34 18.10
N LEU A 122 -13.40 10.80 16.85
CA LEU A 122 -13.54 9.94 15.66
C LEU A 122 -12.23 9.16 15.37
N THR A 123 -11.07 9.78 15.58
CA THR A 123 -9.75 9.17 15.37
C THR A 123 -9.51 8.02 16.34
N THR A 124 -9.92 8.20 17.60
CA THR A 124 -9.72 7.20 18.66
C THR A 124 -10.56 5.93 18.44
N LEU A 125 -11.77 6.07 17.90
CA LEU A 125 -12.66 4.92 17.62
C LEU A 125 -12.15 4.10 16.43
N GLN A 126 -11.75 4.77 15.34
CA GLN A 126 -11.14 4.11 14.17
C GLN A 126 -9.87 3.34 14.55
N THR A 127 -9.06 3.90 15.45
CA THR A 127 -7.82 3.26 15.91
C THR A 127 -8.08 1.99 16.74
N LYS A 128 -9.17 1.94 17.52
CA LYS A 128 -9.55 0.77 18.33
C LYS A 128 -10.14 -0.36 17.49
N GLU A 129 -10.97 -0.05 16.50
CA GLU A 129 -11.50 -1.04 15.55
C GLU A 129 -10.37 -1.63 14.68
N LEU A 130 -9.43 -0.78 14.24
CA LEU A 130 -8.25 -1.20 13.48
C LEU A 130 -7.38 -2.18 14.28
N ARG A 131 -7.22 -1.89 15.57
CA ARG A 131 -6.40 -2.69 16.49
C ARG A 131 -6.89 -4.12 16.66
N GLU A 132 -8.18 -4.33 16.88
CA GLU A 132 -8.71 -5.68 17.13
C GLU A 132 -8.65 -6.56 15.88
N GLU A 133 -8.88 -6.01 14.68
CA GLU A 133 -8.80 -6.82 13.46
C GLU A 133 -7.36 -7.11 13.01
N ILE A 134 -6.41 -6.17 13.19
CA ILE A 134 -4.98 -6.45 12.90
C ILE A 134 -4.48 -7.64 13.74
N ARG A 135 -4.92 -7.72 15.00
CA ARG A 135 -4.59 -8.83 15.91
C ARG A 135 -5.17 -10.16 15.42
N GLN A 136 -6.35 -10.16 14.82
CA GLN A 136 -6.97 -11.37 14.27
C GLN A 136 -6.33 -11.84 12.96
N LEU A 137 -5.77 -10.92 12.16
CA LEU A 137 -5.12 -11.25 10.89
C LEU A 137 -3.69 -11.79 11.02
N PHE A 138 -3.02 -11.51 12.14
CA PHE A 138 -1.67 -11.98 12.43
C PHE A 138 -1.58 -12.53 13.86
N PRO A 139 -1.89 -13.83 14.07
CA PRO A 139 -1.75 -14.47 15.38
C PRO A 139 -0.30 -14.51 15.87
#